data_AF-A0A0K0D5Z8-F1
#
_entry.id   AF-A0A0K0D5Z8-F1
#
_cell.length_a   1.000
_cell.length_b   1.000
_cell.length_c   1.000
_cell.angle_alpha   90.00
_cell.angle_beta   90.00
_cell.angle_gamma   90.00
#
_symmetry.space_group_name_H-M   'P 1'
#
loop_
_entity.id
_entity.type
_entity.pdbx_description
1 polymer ?
#
loop_
_entity_poly.entity_id
_entity_poly.type
_entity_poly.pdbx_seq_one_letter_code
_entity_poly.pdbx_strand_id
1 'polypeptide(L)'
;MVVLNHLVTLDTRLDGYTAFNYQNTTTEEYLSHDISSKPLFTSVHEAFFNGDTYKAYNNLIMFYKNPDVDVRETITSAWEDSISYFLDTVMKTPVMKSAHQFLVQKGLTTSETASFKNLLHSLWFDLYARNNETGSSGFESAFAGEVQGNNVIRFNNWLRFHQQEKLGLINYYGWFNKADHWPVLLSIELSIDDEIIVSFDPRRSYTFDL
;
A
#
# COMPACT_ATOMS: atom_id res chain seq x y z
N MET A 1 16.22 -14.68 -6.73
CA MET A 1 15.80 -15.23 -5.42
C MET A 1 16.62 -14.70 -4.24
N VAL A 2 17.94 -14.48 -4.35
CA VAL A 2 18.80 -14.09 -3.20
C VAL A 2 18.56 -12.67 -2.66
N VAL A 3 18.27 -11.68 -3.53
CA VAL A 3 18.14 -10.27 -3.11
C VAL A 3 16.88 -10.01 -2.29
N LEU A 4 15.72 -10.52 -2.73
CA LEU A 4 14.47 -10.37 -1.98
C LEU A 4 14.56 -10.98 -0.58
N ASN A 5 15.17 -12.17 -0.46
CA ASN A 5 15.41 -12.80 0.85
C ASN A 5 16.34 -11.95 1.73
N HIS A 6 17.32 -11.25 1.15
CA HIS A 6 18.17 -10.33 1.91
C HIS A 6 17.41 -9.09 2.38
N LEU A 7 16.61 -8.45 1.50
CA LEU A 7 15.80 -7.29 1.88
C LEU A 7 14.83 -7.64 3.01
N VAL A 8 14.24 -8.84 2.99
CA VAL A 8 13.37 -9.34 4.06
C VAL A 8 14.08 -9.36 5.43
N THR A 9 15.38 -9.66 5.48
CA THR A 9 16.14 -9.66 6.75
C THR A 9 16.49 -8.26 7.26
N LEU A 10 16.47 -7.27 6.37
CA LEU A 10 16.71 -5.87 6.69
C LEU A 10 15.43 -5.13 7.05
N ASP A 11 14.28 -5.70 6.67
CA ASP A 11 12.98 -5.13 6.96
C ASP A 11 12.61 -5.34 8.42
N THR A 12 12.01 -4.32 9.02
CA THR A 12 11.40 -4.47 10.34
C THR A 12 10.06 -5.16 10.13
N ARG A 13 10.11 -6.50 10.03
CA ARG A 13 8.91 -7.32 9.84
C ARG A 13 7.95 -7.14 11.02
N LEU A 14 6.67 -7.00 10.69
CA LEU A 14 5.60 -6.71 11.64
C LEU A 14 4.68 -7.90 11.89
N ASP A 15 5.08 -9.08 11.40
CA ASP A 15 4.29 -10.32 11.43
C ASP A 15 3.91 -10.79 12.84
N GLY A 16 4.66 -10.41 13.86
CA GLY A 16 4.33 -10.72 15.26
C GLY A 16 3.36 -9.76 15.96
N TYR A 17 2.90 -8.70 15.28
CA TYR A 17 2.38 -7.51 15.97
C TYR A 17 1.00 -7.02 15.49
N THR A 18 0.41 -7.69 14.51
CA THR A 18 -0.94 -7.40 14.02
C THR A 18 -1.86 -8.58 14.30
N ALA A 19 -3.01 -8.33 14.92
CA ALA A 19 -3.99 -9.36 15.28
C ALA A 19 -5.23 -9.25 14.39
N PHE A 20 -5.60 -10.38 13.79
CA PHE A 20 -6.71 -10.50 12.86
C PHE A 20 -7.88 -11.29 13.47
N ASN A 21 -9.10 -10.84 13.19
CA ASN A 21 -10.33 -11.58 13.42
C ASN A 21 -10.89 -12.02 12.06
N TYR A 22 -10.40 -13.16 11.56
CA TYR A 22 -10.76 -13.68 10.24
C TYR A 22 -12.22 -14.09 10.10
N GLN A 23 -12.94 -14.36 11.19
CA GLN A 23 -14.36 -14.73 11.15
C GLN A 23 -14.63 -15.89 10.17
N ASN A 24 -15.40 -15.66 9.11
CA ASN A 24 -15.95 -16.71 8.26
C ASN A 24 -15.30 -16.73 6.86
N THR A 25 -15.26 -17.93 6.28
CA THR A 25 -14.88 -18.12 4.88
C THR A 25 -16.03 -17.70 3.96
N THR A 26 -15.71 -17.00 2.87
CA THR A 26 -16.67 -16.63 1.81
C THR A 26 -16.37 -17.37 0.50
N THR A 27 -17.28 -17.27 -0.46
CA THR A 27 -17.16 -17.81 -1.82
C THR A 27 -17.58 -16.75 -2.83
N GLU A 28 -17.25 -16.93 -4.12
CA GLU A 28 -17.56 -15.94 -5.15
C GLU A 28 -19.08 -15.73 -5.29
N GLU A 29 -19.86 -16.77 -4.97
CA GLU A 29 -21.32 -16.73 -4.94
C GLU A 29 -21.92 -15.85 -3.81
N TYR A 30 -21.14 -15.53 -2.77
CA TYR A 30 -21.60 -14.80 -1.57
C TYR A 30 -20.77 -13.54 -1.29
N LEU A 31 -20.13 -12.95 -2.32
CA LEU A 31 -19.36 -11.72 -2.20
C LEU A 31 -20.17 -10.54 -1.61
N SER A 32 -21.47 -10.53 -1.88
CA SER A 32 -22.41 -9.50 -1.43
C SER A 32 -23.03 -9.73 -0.05
N HIS A 33 -22.69 -10.84 0.61
CA HIS A 33 -23.28 -11.19 1.90
C HIS A 33 -22.28 -10.92 3.01
N ASP A 34 -22.59 -9.97 3.89
CA ASP A 34 -21.83 -9.76 5.11
C ASP A 34 -22.02 -10.99 6.02
N ILE A 35 -21.03 -11.87 5.96
CA ILE A 35 -20.90 -13.03 6.84
C ILE A 35 -19.82 -12.80 7.90
N SER A 36 -19.26 -11.59 8.01
CA SER A 36 -18.14 -11.25 8.89
C SER A 36 -18.33 -9.87 9.54
N SER A 37 -19.46 -9.70 10.24
CA SER A 37 -19.94 -8.45 10.89
C SER A 37 -18.99 -7.67 11.83
N LYS A 38 -17.78 -8.16 12.10
CA LYS A 38 -16.77 -7.47 12.92
C LYS A 38 -15.60 -7.00 12.04
N PRO A 39 -14.84 -5.99 12.48
CA PRO A 39 -13.59 -5.63 11.80
C PRO A 39 -12.62 -6.81 11.71
N LEU A 40 -11.90 -6.88 10.58
CA LEU A 40 -10.81 -7.81 10.37
C LEU A 40 -9.63 -7.48 11.28
N PHE A 41 -9.28 -6.20 11.44
CA PHE A 41 -8.16 -5.78 12.29
C PHE A 41 -8.64 -5.56 13.72
N THR A 42 -8.12 -6.38 14.65
CA THR A 42 -8.43 -6.22 16.10
C THR A 42 -7.39 -5.38 16.82
N SER A 43 -6.12 -5.47 16.42
CA SER A 43 -5.06 -4.59 16.91
C SER A 43 -3.91 -4.52 15.92
N VAL A 44 -3.31 -3.35 15.79
CA VAL A 44 -2.00 -3.13 15.17
C VAL A 44 -1.10 -2.52 16.25
N HIS A 45 0.07 -3.11 16.49
CA HIS A 45 0.93 -2.69 17.59
C HIS A 45 1.38 -1.24 17.50
N GLU A 46 1.29 -0.48 18.60
CA GLU A 46 1.51 0.97 18.61
C GLU A 46 2.90 1.42 18.14
N ALA A 47 3.93 0.61 18.38
CA ALA A 47 5.28 0.90 17.91
C ALA A 47 5.34 1.14 16.39
N PHE A 48 4.42 0.53 15.63
CA PHE A 48 4.29 0.74 14.20
C PHE A 48 3.96 2.20 13.86
N PHE A 49 2.97 2.77 14.55
CA PHE A 49 2.53 4.15 14.33
C PHE A 49 3.57 5.19 14.75
N ASN A 50 4.54 4.78 15.57
CA ASN A 50 5.60 5.64 16.07
C ASN A 50 6.83 5.69 15.14
N GLY A 51 6.96 4.78 14.18
CA GLY A 51 8.07 4.74 13.23
C GLY A 51 8.06 5.90 12.24
N ASP A 52 9.25 6.41 11.90
CA ASP A 52 9.39 7.56 11.01
C ASP A 52 8.81 7.29 9.62
N THR A 53 9.01 6.08 9.08
CA THR A 53 8.49 5.68 7.76
C THR A 53 6.96 5.61 7.75
N TYR A 54 6.33 5.12 8.83
CA TYR A 54 4.87 5.16 8.96
C TYR A 54 4.36 6.59 9.00
N LYS A 55 4.96 7.46 9.82
CA LYS A 55 4.52 8.86 9.93
C LYS A 55 4.64 9.58 8.60
N ALA A 56 5.73 9.37 7.87
CA ALA A 56 5.93 9.94 6.55
C ALA A 56 4.89 9.44 5.54
N TYR A 57 4.62 8.13 5.51
CA TYR A 57 3.54 7.55 4.70
C TYR A 57 2.17 8.13 5.08
N ASN A 58 1.84 8.15 6.38
CA ASN A 58 0.55 8.58 6.88
C ASN A 58 0.27 10.05 6.53
N ASN A 59 1.30 10.89 6.55
CA ASN A 59 1.18 12.29 6.10
C ASN A 59 0.91 12.38 4.59
N LEU A 60 1.59 11.56 3.78
CA LEU A 60 1.45 11.57 2.32
C LEU A 60 0.11 10.98 1.86
N ILE A 61 -0.31 9.86 2.43
CA ILE A 61 -1.52 9.14 2.01
C ILE A 61 -2.81 9.95 2.25
N MET A 62 -2.77 10.97 3.11
CA MET A 62 -3.89 11.88 3.36
C MET A 62 -4.25 12.75 2.16
N PHE A 63 -3.33 12.97 1.22
CA PHE A 63 -3.62 13.69 -0.01
C PHE A 63 -4.41 12.85 -1.03
N TYR A 64 -4.25 11.54 -0.99
CA TYR A 64 -4.94 10.58 -1.88
C TYR A 64 -6.34 10.23 -1.33
N LYS A 65 -7.27 11.19 -1.45
CA LYS A 65 -8.66 11.01 -0.98
C LYS A 65 -9.53 10.29 -1.99
N ASN A 66 -9.40 10.62 -3.28
CA ASN A 66 -10.13 10.00 -4.38
C ASN A 66 -9.19 9.90 -5.61
N PRO A 67 -8.17 9.02 -5.56
CA PRO A 67 -7.28 8.78 -6.69
C PRO A 67 -8.07 8.12 -7.82
N ASP A 68 -8.25 8.82 -8.93
CA ASP A 68 -9.08 8.38 -10.06
C ASP A 68 -8.19 8.27 -11.29
N VAL A 69 -8.21 7.10 -11.92
CA VAL A 69 -7.33 6.78 -13.05
C VAL A 69 -7.48 7.73 -14.23
N ASP A 70 -8.63 8.39 -14.35
CA ASP A 70 -8.98 9.28 -15.45
C ASP A 70 -9.00 10.76 -15.02
N VAL A 71 -8.65 11.09 -13.76
CA VAL A 71 -8.60 12.47 -13.26
C VAL A 71 -7.22 12.82 -12.72
N ARG A 72 -6.57 13.78 -13.35
CA ARG A 72 -5.25 14.26 -12.91
C ARG A 72 -5.29 14.95 -11.55
N GLU A 73 -4.43 14.54 -10.63
CA GLU A 73 -4.22 15.23 -9.36
C GLU A 73 -3.65 16.64 -9.58
N THR A 74 -4.14 17.60 -8.80
CA THR A 74 -3.51 18.91 -8.66
C THR A 74 -2.53 18.86 -7.49
N ILE A 75 -1.28 18.50 -7.78
CA ILE A 75 -0.21 18.42 -6.78
C ILE A 75 0.10 19.83 -6.25
N THR A 76 -0.21 20.04 -4.98
CA THR A 76 0.09 21.29 -4.27
C THR A 76 1.51 21.24 -3.71
N SER A 77 2.07 22.40 -3.32
CA SER A 77 3.40 22.44 -2.69
C SER A 77 3.47 21.58 -1.43
N ALA A 78 2.40 21.55 -0.61
CA ALA A 78 2.35 20.72 0.59
C ALA A 78 2.34 19.22 0.28
N TRP A 79 1.72 18.82 -0.85
CA TRP A 79 1.74 17.43 -1.31
C TRP A 79 3.15 17.05 -1.77
N GLU A 80 3.77 17.90 -2.59
CA GLU A 80 5.15 17.72 -3.06
C GLU A 80 6.15 17.63 -1.89
N ASP A 81 6.01 18.51 -0.89
CA ASP A 81 6.81 18.46 0.34
C ASP A 81 6.64 17.13 1.08
N SER A 82 5.41 16.60 1.12
CA SER A 82 5.13 15.30 1.74
C SER A 82 5.69 14.12 0.95
N ILE A 83 5.71 14.18 -0.39
CA ILE A 83 6.37 13.19 -1.27
C ILE A 83 7.87 13.19 -1.00
N SER A 84 8.47 14.39 -1.03
CA SER A 84 9.89 14.59 -0.79
C SER A 84 10.31 14.07 0.60
N TYR A 85 9.53 14.39 1.63
CA TYR A 85 9.75 13.91 3.00
C TYR A 85 9.62 12.38 3.13
N PHE A 86 8.63 11.79 2.46
CA PHE A 86 8.47 10.34 2.40
C PHE A 86 9.70 9.67 1.78
N LEU A 87 10.13 10.12 0.59
CA LEU A 87 11.31 9.62 -0.10
C LEU A 87 12.58 9.76 0.75
N ASP A 88 12.81 10.93 1.38
CA ASP A 88 13.96 11.12 2.27
C ASP A 88 13.97 10.18 3.46
N THR A 89 12.78 9.84 3.98
CA THR A 89 12.63 8.96 5.14
C THR A 89 12.89 7.50 4.75
N VAL A 90 12.27 7.01 3.67
CA VAL A 90 12.47 5.63 3.21
C VAL A 90 13.90 5.38 2.72
N MET A 91 14.54 6.36 2.07
CA MET A 91 15.93 6.23 1.60
C MET A 91 16.97 6.12 2.72
N LYS A 92 16.63 6.50 3.95
CA LYS A 92 17.52 6.33 5.13
C LYS A 92 17.54 4.91 5.66
N THR A 93 16.55 4.09 5.32
CA THR A 93 16.40 2.72 5.83
C THR A 93 17.48 1.78 5.30
N PRO A 94 17.79 0.69 6.03
CA PRO A 94 18.69 -0.35 5.54
C PRO A 94 18.20 -1.03 4.25
N VAL A 95 16.89 -1.27 4.14
CA VAL A 95 16.26 -1.88 2.97
C VAL A 95 16.51 -1.05 1.71
N MET A 96 16.17 0.25 1.73
CA MET A 96 16.32 1.10 0.55
C MET A 96 17.79 1.38 0.21
N LYS A 97 18.67 1.45 1.21
CA LYS A 97 20.13 1.52 0.98
C LYS A 97 20.65 0.27 0.27
N SER A 98 20.19 -0.91 0.68
CA SER A 98 20.55 -2.17 0.02
C SER A 98 19.99 -2.26 -1.40
N ALA A 99 18.74 -1.79 -1.62
CA ALA A 99 18.13 -1.74 -2.94
C ALA A 99 18.90 -0.80 -3.87
N HIS A 100 19.23 0.41 -3.40
CA HIS A 100 20.04 1.38 -4.14
C HIS A 100 21.40 0.79 -4.55
N GLN A 101 22.13 0.21 -3.60
CA GLN A 101 23.42 -0.45 -3.87
C GLN A 101 23.31 -1.56 -4.91
N PHE A 102 22.27 -2.38 -4.83
CA PHE A 102 22.02 -3.43 -5.82
C PHE A 102 21.77 -2.84 -7.22
N LEU A 103 20.95 -1.80 -7.33
CA LEU A 103 20.66 -1.14 -8.60
C LEU A 103 21.91 -0.47 -9.21
N VAL A 104 22.78 0.12 -8.39
CA VAL A 104 24.08 0.65 -8.83
C VAL A 104 24.96 -0.48 -9.38
N GLN A 105 25.06 -1.61 -8.69
CA GLN A 105 25.83 -2.77 -9.16
C GLN A 105 25.30 -3.34 -10.49
N LYS A 106 24.01 -3.15 -10.77
CA LYS A 106 23.37 -3.53 -12.04
C LYS A 106 23.49 -2.46 -13.13
N GLY A 107 24.07 -1.30 -12.83
CA GLY A 107 24.17 -0.18 -13.77
C GLY A 107 22.83 0.47 -14.09
N LEU A 108 21.82 0.31 -13.23
CA LEU A 108 20.47 0.84 -13.43
C LEU A 108 20.27 2.23 -12.83
N THR A 109 21.17 2.66 -11.94
CA THR A 109 21.19 4.00 -11.35
C THR A 109 22.61 4.38 -10.92
N THR A 110 22.83 5.67 -10.65
CA THR A 110 24.12 6.17 -10.14
C THR A 110 24.21 5.98 -8.62
N SER A 111 25.42 6.05 -8.07
CA SER A 111 25.62 6.06 -6.62
C SER A 111 25.18 7.37 -5.95
N GLU A 112 24.74 8.37 -6.71
CA GLU A 112 24.32 9.65 -6.17
C GLU A 112 22.90 9.56 -5.59
N THR A 113 22.80 9.80 -4.29
CA THR A 113 21.52 9.75 -3.55
C THR A 113 20.47 10.69 -4.16
N ALA A 114 20.87 11.88 -4.63
CA ALA A 114 19.94 12.83 -5.24
C ALA A 114 19.36 12.29 -6.57
N SER A 115 20.20 11.70 -7.42
CA SER A 115 19.73 11.07 -8.66
C SER A 115 18.80 9.89 -8.38
N PHE A 116 19.11 9.08 -7.37
CA PHE A 116 18.25 7.97 -6.97
C PHE A 116 16.91 8.45 -6.41
N LYS A 117 16.89 9.53 -5.63
CA LYS A 117 15.64 10.16 -5.16
C LYS A 117 14.79 10.63 -6.34
N ASN A 118 15.39 11.29 -7.33
CA ASN A 118 14.68 11.73 -8.53
C ASN A 118 14.13 10.55 -9.36
N LEU A 119 14.88 9.44 -9.44
CA LEU A 119 14.42 8.22 -10.08
C LEU A 119 13.20 7.63 -9.34
N LEU A 120 13.26 7.54 -8.00
CA LEU A 120 12.13 7.08 -7.19
C LEU A 120 10.93 8.01 -7.33
N HIS A 121 11.17 9.33 -7.35
CA HIS A 121 10.12 10.32 -7.59
C HIS A 121 9.41 10.04 -8.91
N SER A 122 10.17 9.94 -10.00
CA SER A 122 9.61 9.74 -11.33
C SER A 122 8.88 8.40 -11.45
N LEU A 123 9.44 7.32 -10.89
CA LEU A 123 8.84 6.00 -10.95
C LEU A 123 7.51 5.91 -10.20
N TRP A 124 7.41 6.56 -9.03
CA TRP A 124 6.30 6.37 -8.12
C TRP A 124 5.26 7.49 -8.17
N PHE A 125 5.64 8.73 -8.51
CA PHE A 125 4.79 9.90 -8.35
C PHE A 125 4.49 10.66 -9.65
N ASP A 126 5.25 10.44 -10.72
CA ASP A 126 4.87 11.01 -12.02
C ASP A 126 3.57 10.35 -12.51
N LEU A 127 2.62 11.18 -12.91
CA LEU A 127 1.35 10.72 -13.45
C LEU A 127 1.54 10.21 -14.88
N TYR A 128 0.95 9.05 -15.17
CA TYR A 128 0.92 8.44 -16.49
C TYR A 128 -0.52 8.14 -16.92
N ALA A 129 -0.72 8.08 -18.23
CA ALA A 129 -1.98 7.64 -18.82
C ALA A 129 -2.01 6.12 -18.94
N ARG A 130 -3.14 5.51 -18.56
CA ARG A 130 -3.40 4.07 -18.84
C ARG A 130 -4.18 3.88 -20.14
N ASN A 131 -5.10 4.79 -20.40
CA ASN A 131 -5.85 4.88 -21.65
C ASN A 131 -5.53 6.22 -22.32
N ASN A 132 -6.49 7.15 -22.30
CA ASN A 132 -6.33 8.47 -22.88
C ASN A 132 -6.06 9.56 -21.83
N GLU A 133 -6.53 9.35 -20.60
CA GLU A 133 -6.43 10.32 -19.52
C GLU A 133 -5.24 10.00 -18.60
N THR A 134 -4.63 11.07 -18.06
CA THR A 134 -3.49 10.99 -17.15
C THR A 134 -3.96 11.24 -15.72
N GLY A 135 -4.22 10.17 -14.96
CA GLY A 135 -4.60 10.24 -13.54
C GLY A 135 -4.03 9.13 -12.67
N SER A 136 -3.13 8.29 -13.19
CA SER A 136 -2.53 7.20 -12.42
C SER A 136 -1.06 7.49 -12.08
N SER A 137 -0.64 7.13 -10.87
CA SER A 137 0.76 7.04 -10.44
C SER A 137 1.10 5.64 -9.93
N GLY A 138 2.40 5.33 -9.83
CA GLY A 138 2.84 4.08 -9.21
C GLY A 138 2.44 4.00 -7.74
N PHE A 139 2.50 5.13 -7.03
CA PHE A 139 2.19 5.22 -5.62
C PHE A 139 0.69 4.97 -5.37
N GLU A 140 -0.20 5.52 -6.19
CA GLU A 140 -1.64 5.25 -6.08
C GLU A 140 -1.92 3.76 -6.25
N SER A 141 -1.43 3.18 -7.36
CA SER A 141 -1.63 1.77 -7.69
C SER A 141 -1.12 0.81 -6.62
N ALA A 142 -0.08 1.17 -5.87
CA ALA A 142 0.53 0.27 -4.88
C ALA A 142 0.07 0.55 -3.44
N PHE A 143 -0.18 1.81 -3.09
CA PHE A 143 -0.34 2.24 -1.71
C PHE A 143 -1.70 2.86 -1.39
N ALA A 144 -2.33 3.56 -2.34
CA ALA A 144 -3.61 4.23 -2.10
C ALA A 144 -4.82 3.38 -2.52
N GLY A 145 -4.64 2.57 -3.57
CA GLY A 145 -5.74 2.12 -4.43
C GLY A 145 -6.18 3.23 -5.38
N GLU A 146 -6.99 2.88 -6.37
CA GLU A 146 -7.51 3.80 -7.38
C GLU A 146 -8.99 3.54 -7.61
N VAL A 147 -9.67 4.51 -8.20
CA VAL A 147 -11.05 4.40 -8.67
C VAL A 147 -11.09 4.53 -10.19
N GLN A 148 -11.93 3.74 -10.83
CA GLN A 148 -12.27 3.87 -12.24
C GLN A 148 -13.78 3.87 -12.41
N GLY A 149 -14.33 5.06 -12.69
CA GLY A 149 -15.77 5.27 -12.66
C GLY A 149 -16.29 5.08 -11.24
N ASN A 150 -17.09 4.04 -11.02
CA ASN A 150 -17.56 3.68 -9.67
C ASN A 150 -16.75 2.58 -9.02
N ASN A 151 -15.82 1.93 -9.74
CA ASN A 151 -15.12 0.73 -9.28
C ASN A 151 -13.81 1.06 -8.56
N VAL A 152 -13.60 0.51 -7.38
CA VAL A 152 -12.30 0.52 -6.72
C VAL A 152 -11.41 -0.58 -7.30
N ILE A 153 -10.17 -0.23 -7.60
CA ILE A 153 -9.18 -1.11 -8.19
C ILE A 153 -7.83 -0.94 -7.49
N ARG A 154 -7.02 -2.00 -7.52
CA ARG A 154 -5.63 -2.00 -7.00
C ARG A 154 -5.50 -1.62 -5.51
N PHE A 155 -6.55 -1.85 -4.73
CA PHE A 155 -6.58 -1.60 -3.29
C PHE A 155 -5.93 -2.76 -2.50
N ASN A 156 -4.61 -2.94 -2.63
CA ASN A 156 -3.91 -4.10 -2.06
C ASN A 156 -2.99 -3.77 -0.86
N ASN A 157 -3.02 -2.53 -0.37
CA ASN A 157 -2.19 -2.14 0.76
C ASN A 157 -2.92 -2.43 2.09
N TRP A 158 -2.38 -3.35 2.89
CA TRP A 158 -3.00 -3.77 4.15
C TRP A 158 -3.19 -2.63 5.16
N LEU A 159 -2.32 -1.63 5.11
CA LEU A 159 -2.34 -0.49 6.02
C LEU A 159 -3.37 0.53 5.62
N ARG A 160 -3.47 0.80 4.31
CA ARG A 160 -4.57 1.56 3.76
C ARG A 160 -5.90 0.88 4.08
N PHE A 161 -6.00 -0.44 3.90
CA PHE A 161 -7.17 -1.20 4.32
C PHE A 161 -7.49 -0.95 5.80
N HIS A 162 -6.52 -1.16 6.70
CA HIS A 162 -6.72 -0.95 8.14
C HIS A 162 -7.16 0.49 8.47
N GLN A 163 -6.60 1.50 7.80
CA GLN A 163 -7.01 2.89 7.98
C GLN A 163 -8.46 3.13 7.55
N GLN A 164 -8.85 2.62 6.37
CA GLN A 164 -10.21 2.78 5.85
C GLN A 164 -11.24 1.99 6.69
N GLU A 165 -10.91 0.78 7.14
CA GLU A 165 -11.75 0.00 8.07
C GLU A 165 -11.97 0.74 9.40
N LYS A 166 -10.91 1.34 9.97
CA LYS A 166 -11.05 2.16 11.19
C LYS A 166 -11.88 3.42 11.00
N LEU A 167 -11.94 3.96 9.78
CA LEU A 167 -12.80 5.09 9.44
C LEU A 167 -14.24 4.67 9.12
N GLY A 168 -14.53 3.36 9.06
CA GLY A 168 -15.84 2.83 8.67
C GLY A 168 -16.14 3.01 7.17
N LEU A 169 -15.10 3.19 6.35
CA LEU A 169 -15.22 3.36 4.90
C LEU A 169 -15.08 2.03 4.14
N ILE A 170 -14.77 0.96 4.88
CA ILE A 170 -14.61 -0.40 4.37
C ILE A 170 -15.33 -1.35 5.32
N ASN A 171 -16.07 -2.31 4.76
CA ASN A 171 -16.62 -3.43 5.51
C ASN A 171 -16.04 -4.77 5.00
N TYR A 172 -15.53 -5.58 5.93
CA TYR A 172 -14.92 -6.88 5.65
C TYR A 172 -15.96 -8.00 5.65
N TYR A 173 -16.09 -8.74 4.55
CA TYR A 173 -17.16 -9.73 4.41
C TYR A 173 -16.70 -11.17 4.64
N GLY A 174 -15.43 -11.49 4.42
CA GLY A 174 -14.89 -12.85 4.63
C GLY A 174 -13.63 -13.14 3.84
N TRP A 175 -13.03 -14.31 4.06
CA TRP A 175 -11.80 -14.75 3.37
C TRP A 175 -12.03 -15.99 2.49
N PHE A 176 -11.30 -16.15 1.40
CA PHE A 176 -11.47 -17.31 0.49
C PHE A 176 -10.49 -18.44 0.76
N ASN A 177 -9.21 -18.12 0.87
CA ASN A 177 -8.17 -19.11 1.12
C ASN A 177 -7.26 -18.63 2.25
N LYS A 178 -6.82 -19.57 3.07
CA LYS A 178 -5.74 -19.37 4.02
C LYS A 178 -4.65 -20.30 3.54
N ALA A 179 -3.79 -19.81 2.65
CA ALA A 179 -2.46 -20.42 2.59
C ALA A 179 -1.91 -20.32 4.02
N ASP A 180 -1.25 -21.37 4.53
CA ASP A 180 -1.11 -21.67 5.96
C ASP A 180 -0.75 -20.48 6.90
N HIS A 181 -0.21 -19.38 6.38
CA HIS A 181 0.13 -18.16 7.14
C HIS A 181 -0.34 -16.81 6.54
N TRP A 182 -1.21 -16.76 5.52
CA TRP A 182 -1.53 -15.50 4.78
C TRP A 182 -3.04 -15.31 4.54
N PRO A 183 -3.58 -14.09 4.69
CA PRO A 183 -4.90 -13.78 4.15
C PRO A 183 -4.81 -13.82 2.63
N VAL A 184 -5.41 -14.84 2.02
CA VAL A 184 -5.51 -14.96 0.56
C VAL A 184 -6.96 -14.62 0.22
N LEU A 185 -7.13 -13.40 -0.31
CA LEU A 185 -8.36 -12.86 -0.86
C LEU A 185 -9.40 -12.51 0.22
N LEU A 186 -9.65 -11.21 0.39
CA LEU A 186 -10.68 -10.64 1.25
C LEU A 186 -11.73 -9.98 0.37
N SER A 187 -13.00 -10.30 0.62
CA SER A 187 -14.14 -9.60 0.03
C SER A 187 -14.47 -8.36 0.86
N ILE A 188 -14.70 -7.24 0.17
CA ILE A 188 -14.84 -5.93 0.77
C ILE A 188 -15.93 -5.14 0.06
N GLU A 189 -16.77 -4.46 0.82
CA GLU A 189 -17.63 -3.37 0.34
C GLU A 189 -16.97 -2.01 0.65
N LEU A 190 -16.75 -1.20 -0.40
CA LEU A 190 -16.19 0.16 -0.31
C LEU A 190 -17.25 1.25 -0.55
N SER A 191 -18.35 0.89 -1.21
CA SER A 191 -19.56 1.67 -1.38
C SER A 191 -20.72 0.73 -1.76
N ILE A 192 -21.97 1.21 -1.77
CA ILE A 192 -23.21 0.41 -1.94
C ILE A 192 -23.19 -0.52 -3.19
N ASP A 193 -22.33 -0.24 -4.18
CA ASP A 193 -22.30 -0.95 -5.47
C ASP A 193 -20.97 -1.66 -5.76
N ASP A 194 -20.00 -1.66 -4.83
CA ASP A 194 -18.61 -2.02 -5.11
C ASP A 194 -18.05 -3.10 -4.19
N GLU A 195 -17.96 -4.31 -4.74
CA GLU A 195 -17.38 -5.50 -4.11
C GLU A 195 -16.02 -5.80 -4.73
N ILE A 196 -14.96 -5.74 -3.93
CA ILE A 196 -13.61 -6.06 -4.40
C ILE A 196 -13.00 -7.23 -3.64
N ILE A 197 -12.23 -8.02 -4.36
CA ILE A 197 -11.37 -9.04 -3.77
C ILE A 197 -9.94 -8.48 -3.71
N VAL A 198 -9.37 -8.42 -2.51
CA VAL A 198 -8.00 -7.92 -2.33
C VAL A 198 -7.10 -8.97 -1.69
N SER A 199 -5.82 -8.94 -2.05
CA SER A 199 -4.81 -9.77 -1.43
C SER A 199 -3.70 -8.88 -0.89
N PHE A 200 -3.36 -9.04 0.38
CA PHE A 200 -2.28 -8.28 0.99
C PHE A 200 -1.45 -9.11 1.96
N ASP A 201 -0.19 -8.73 2.10
CA ASP A 201 0.76 -9.35 3.04
C ASP A 201 1.01 -8.39 4.21
N PRO A 202 0.39 -8.61 5.38
CA PRO A 202 0.51 -7.70 6.52
C PRO A 202 1.89 -7.68 7.17
N ARG A 203 2.85 -8.43 6.62
CA ARG A 203 4.20 -8.59 7.13
C ARG A 203 5.20 -7.62 6.49
N ARG A 204 4.80 -6.98 5.38
CA ARG A 204 5.66 -6.06 4.61
C ARG A 204 5.56 -4.64 5.15
N SER A 205 6.70 -3.97 5.27
CA SER A 205 6.74 -2.53 5.53
C SER A 205 6.62 -1.71 4.24
N TYR A 206 6.29 -0.42 4.35
CA TYR A 206 6.24 0.49 3.20
C TYR A 206 7.56 0.57 2.43
N THR A 207 8.67 0.42 3.13
CA THR A 207 10.00 0.44 2.54
C THR A 207 10.28 -0.83 1.76
N PHE A 208 9.66 -1.95 2.15
CA PHE A 208 9.73 -3.19 1.39
C PHE A 208 8.79 -3.19 0.17
N ASP A 209 7.65 -2.50 0.27
CA ASP A 209 6.70 -2.36 -0.82
C ASP A 209 7.10 -1.30 -1.88
N LEU A 210 8.04 -0.40 -1.56
CA LEU A 210 8.61 0.64 -2.44
C LEU A 210 9.92 0.18 -3.10
#